data_AF-A0A8B5WID1-F1
#
_entry.id   AF-A0A8B5WID1-F1
#
_cell.length_a   1.000
_cell.length_b   1.000
_cell.length_c   1.000
_cell.angle_alpha   90.00
_cell.angle_beta   90.00
_cell.angle_gamma   90.00
#
_symmetry.space_group_name_H-M   'P 1'
#
loop_
_entity.id
_entity.type
_entity.pdbx_description
1 polymer ?
#
loop_
_entity_poly.entity_id
_entity_poly.type
_entity_poly.pdbx_seq_one_letter_code
_entity_poly.pdbx_strand_id
1 'polypeptide(L)'
;MRHTDQLWQDNLPLYQAILDLPFNRELTAGTLAQERFAFYVKQDALYLADFSRALAQAATRADDNRQMHDLLRFATEAVAVEQALHEGFLRRFDTHIDVEASPTCLAYTSFLLSTTALEEFAVGVAALLPCFWIYREVGLHI
;
A
#
# COMPACT_ATOMS: atom_id res chain seq x y z
N MET A 1 13.45 -16.68 17.04
CA MET A 1 12.88 -15.42 16.55
C MET A 1 12.81 -15.52 15.03
N ARG A 2 11.67 -15.21 14.40
CA ARG A 2 11.56 -15.25 12.93
C ARG A 2 12.27 -14.03 12.36
N HIS A 3 12.73 -14.12 11.11
CA HIS A 3 13.40 -13.00 10.46
C HIS A 3 12.50 -11.75 10.37
N THR A 4 11.21 -11.96 10.13
CA THR A 4 10.20 -10.89 10.13
C THR A 4 10.04 -10.21 11.49
N ASP A 5 10.23 -10.94 12.60
CA ASP A 5 10.16 -10.34 13.94
C ASP A 5 11.33 -9.37 14.17
N GLN A 6 12.53 -9.71 13.66
CA GLN A 6 13.70 -8.83 13.74
C GLN A 6 13.52 -7.58 12.86
N LEU A 7 13.09 -7.75 11.60
CA LEU A 7 12.84 -6.62 10.71
C LEU A 7 11.81 -5.65 11.29
N TRP A 8 10.77 -6.18 11.94
CA TRP A 8 9.79 -5.36 12.64
C TRP A 8 10.43 -4.57 13.80
N GLN A 9 11.22 -5.23 14.64
CA GLN A 9 11.91 -4.57 15.76
C GLN A 9 12.84 -3.45 15.28
N ASP A 10 13.60 -3.70 14.22
CA ASP A 10 14.53 -2.72 13.65
C ASP A 10 13.82 -1.49 13.09
N ASN A 11 12.58 -1.66 12.60
CA ASN A 11 11.78 -0.59 12.01
C ASN A 11 10.75 0.03 12.98
N LEU A 12 10.75 -0.40 14.25
CA LEU A 12 9.83 0.13 15.27
C LEU A 12 9.91 1.67 15.41
N PRO A 13 11.10 2.32 15.37
CA PRO A 13 11.18 3.78 15.40
C PRO A 13 10.47 4.45 14.21
N LEU A 14 10.55 3.84 13.02
CA LEU A 14 9.88 4.36 11.83
C LEU A 14 8.36 4.17 11.93
N TYR A 15 7.91 3.02 12.43
CA TYR A 15 6.50 2.77 12.70
C TYR A 15 5.93 3.80 13.69
N GLN A 16 6.64 4.09 14.78
CA GLN A 16 6.22 5.13 15.73
C GLN A 16 6.12 6.50 15.06
N ALA A 17 7.10 6.86 14.22
CA ALA A 17 7.05 8.11 13.46
C ALA A 17 5.84 8.17 12.50
N ILE A 18 5.43 7.04 11.91
CA ILE A 18 4.21 6.95 11.09
C ILE A 18 2.97 7.26 11.94
N LEU A 19 2.85 6.67 13.13
CA LEU A 19 1.71 6.94 14.02
C LEU A 19 1.62 8.42 14.42
N ASP A 20 2.78 9.06 14.61
CA ASP A 20 2.87 10.46 15.01
C ASP A 20 2.67 11.47 13.87
N LEU A 21 2.51 11.02 12.62
CA LEU A 21 2.24 11.91 11.49
C LEU A 21 0.95 12.71 11.73
N PRO A 22 0.94 14.03 11.46
CA PRO A 22 -0.25 14.86 11.61
C PRO A 22 -1.47 14.29 10.88
N PHE A 23 -1.26 13.68 9.70
CA PHE A 23 -2.33 13.03 8.95
C PHE A 23 -3.03 11.93 9.77
N ASN A 24 -2.28 11.00 10.37
CA ASN A 24 -2.85 9.89 11.15
C ASN A 24 -3.50 10.41 12.43
N ARG A 25 -2.86 11.33 13.14
CA ARG A 25 -3.41 11.92 14.37
C ARG A 25 -4.73 12.66 14.12
N GLU A 26 -4.78 13.46 13.07
CA GLU A 26 -5.99 14.19 12.68
C GLU A 26 -7.09 13.26 12.15
N LEU A 27 -6.72 12.18 11.44
CA LEU A 27 -7.67 11.16 10.98
C LEU A 27 -8.33 10.46 12.17
N THR A 28 -7.53 9.99 13.14
CA THR A 28 -8.02 9.38 14.39
C THR A 28 -8.91 10.33 15.18
N ALA A 29 -8.54 11.62 15.25
CA ALA A 29 -9.32 12.63 15.95
C ALA A 29 -10.58 13.08 15.20
N GLY A 30 -10.77 12.67 13.93
CA GLY A 30 -11.86 13.15 13.07
C GLY A 30 -11.75 14.63 12.70
N THR A 31 -10.55 15.21 12.80
CA THR A 31 -10.29 16.63 12.51
C THR A 31 -9.54 16.86 11.20
N LEU A 32 -9.17 15.79 10.49
CA LEU A 32 -8.48 15.88 9.21
C LEU A 32 -9.36 16.60 8.18
N ALA A 33 -8.78 17.61 7.52
CA ALA A 33 -9.45 18.35 6.47
C ALA A 33 -9.88 17.42 5.32
N GLN A 34 -11.12 17.59 4.87
CA GLN A 34 -11.72 16.75 3.84
C GLN A 34 -10.91 16.76 2.54
N GLU A 35 -10.35 17.90 2.17
CA GLU A 35 -9.54 18.07 0.95
C GLU A 35 -8.23 17.28 1.02
N ARG A 36 -7.61 17.22 2.22
CA ARG A 36 -6.40 16.42 2.44
C ARG A 36 -6.69 14.94 2.35
N PHE A 37 -7.82 14.51 2.92
CA PHE A 37 -8.25 13.12 2.81
C PHE A 37 -8.62 12.74 1.37
N ALA A 38 -9.34 13.62 0.65
CA ALA A 38 -9.67 13.42 -0.76
C ALA A 38 -8.40 13.31 -1.63
N PHE A 39 -7.40 14.15 -1.40
CA PHE A 39 -6.11 14.04 -2.08
C PHE A 39 -5.42 12.71 -1.78
N TYR A 40 -5.40 12.28 -0.51
CA TYR A 40 -4.85 10.97 -0.11
C TYR A 40 -5.54 9.83 -0.85
N VAL A 41 -6.88 9.78 -0.88
CA VAL A 41 -7.62 8.71 -1.58
C VAL A 41 -7.32 8.69 -3.08
N LYS A 42 -7.19 9.85 -3.73
CA LYS A 42 -6.81 9.91 -5.16
C LYS A 42 -5.41 9.35 -5.39
N GLN A 43 -4.45 9.68 -4.53
CA GLN A 43 -3.09 9.13 -4.61
C GLN A 43 -3.06 7.63 -4.29
N ASP A 44 -3.87 7.17 -3.33
CA ASP A 44 -3.96 5.77 -2.95
C ASP A 44 -4.56 4.91 -4.06
N ALA A 45 -5.52 5.43 -4.83
CA ALA A 45 -6.02 4.74 -6.03
C ALA A 45 -4.92 4.54 -7.09
N LEU A 46 -4.09 5.56 -7.34
CA LEU A 46 -2.93 5.44 -8.24
C LEU A 46 -1.91 4.44 -7.70
N TYR A 47 -1.66 4.46 -6.38
CA TYR A 47 -0.78 3.51 -5.71
C TYR A 47 -1.29 2.08 -5.86
N LEU A 48 -2.57 1.80 -5.59
CA LEU A 48 -3.16 0.46 -5.66
C LEU A 48 -3.13 -0.11 -7.09
N ALA A 49 -3.29 0.75 -8.10
CA ALA A 49 -3.16 0.34 -9.49
C ALA A 49 -1.76 -0.23 -9.79
N ASP A 50 -0.70 0.42 -9.35
CA ASP A 50 0.67 -0.09 -9.54
C ASP A 50 1.03 -1.19 -8.54
N PHE A 51 0.52 -1.15 -7.32
CA PHE A 51 0.72 -2.19 -6.31
C PHE A 51 0.15 -3.54 -6.76
N SER A 52 -1.05 -3.54 -7.37
CA SER A 52 -1.64 -4.75 -7.94
C SER A 52 -0.78 -5.34 -9.06
N ARG A 53 -0.16 -4.49 -9.89
CA ARG A 53 0.80 -4.91 -10.93
C ARG A 53 2.06 -5.49 -10.32
N ALA A 54 2.62 -4.88 -9.26
CA ALA A 54 3.79 -5.39 -8.57
C ALA A 54 3.53 -6.76 -7.93
N LEU A 55 2.34 -6.96 -7.31
CA LEU A 55 1.89 -8.27 -6.82
C LEU A 55 1.80 -9.32 -7.94
N ALA A 56 1.20 -8.96 -9.08
CA ALA A 56 1.11 -9.85 -10.23
C ALA A 56 2.50 -10.18 -10.82
N GLN A 57 3.42 -9.21 -10.88
CA GLN A 57 4.80 -9.44 -11.30
C GLN A 57 5.52 -10.43 -10.38
N ALA A 58 5.43 -10.21 -9.07
CA ALA A 58 6.00 -11.13 -8.08
C ALA A 58 5.43 -12.55 -8.23
N ALA A 59 4.13 -12.68 -8.52
CA ALA A 59 3.50 -13.99 -8.71
C ALA A 59 4.15 -14.80 -9.85
N THR A 60 4.55 -14.14 -10.95
CA THR A 60 5.20 -14.83 -12.08
C THR A 60 6.58 -15.38 -11.75
N ARG A 61 7.18 -14.92 -10.64
CA ARG A 61 8.51 -15.31 -10.16
C ARG A 61 8.46 -16.17 -8.90
N ALA A 62 7.28 -16.60 -8.47
CA ALA A 62 7.10 -17.38 -7.26
C ALA A 62 7.76 -18.77 -7.37
N ASP A 63 8.27 -19.26 -6.23
CA ASP A 63 8.96 -20.56 -6.17
C ASP A 63 7.98 -21.74 -6.30
N ASP A 64 6.72 -21.55 -5.92
CA ASP A 64 5.68 -22.57 -6.01
C ASP A 64 4.29 -22.03 -6.41
N ASN A 65 3.43 -22.94 -6.88
CA ASN A 65 2.08 -22.61 -7.37
C ASN A 65 1.15 -22.02 -6.30
N ARG A 66 1.35 -22.35 -5.02
CA ARG A 66 0.53 -21.81 -3.93
C ARG A 66 0.89 -20.35 -3.71
N GLN A 67 2.18 -20.02 -3.65
CA GLN A 67 2.66 -18.63 -3.54
C GLN A 67 2.21 -17.80 -4.74
N MET A 68 2.33 -18.34 -5.96
CA MET A 68 1.82 -17.70 -7.17
C MET A 68 0.31 -17.40 -7.04
N HIS A 69 -0.48 -18.40 -6.65
CA HIS A 69 -1.93 -18.25 -6.47
C HIS A 69 -2.28 -17.18 -5.42
N ASP A 70 -1.61 -17.20 -4.27
CA ASP A 70 -1.84 -16.22 -3.20
C ASP A 70 -1.54 -14.79 -3.67
N LEU A 71 -0.42 -14.57 -4.37
CA LEU A 71 -0.05 -13.26 -4.91
C LEU A 71 -1.02 -12.76 -5.98
N LEU A 72 -1.49 -13.63 -6.89
CA LEU A 72 -2.50 -13.27 -7.89
C LEU A 72 -3.85 -12.93 -7.24
N ARG A 73 -4.22 -13.64 -6.16
CA ARG A 73 -5.41 -13.32 -5.38
C ARG A 73 -5.26 -11.94 -4.74
N PHE A 74 -4.14 -11.66 -4.07
CA PHE A 74 -3.88 -10.35 -3.48
C PHE A 74 -3.90 -9.22 -4.52
N ALA A 75 -3.34 -9.45 -5.72
CA ALA A 75 -3.39 -8.48 -6.82
C ALA A 75 -4.83 -8.17 -7.22
N THR A 76 -5.68 -9.20 -7.34
CA THR A 76 -7.09 -9.05 -7.69
C THR A 76 -7.88 -8.34 -6.58
N GLU A 77 -7.60 -8.66 -5.32
CA GLU A 77 -8.19 -7.97 -4.17
C GLU A 77 -7.81 -6.48 -4.14
N ALA A 78 -6.55 -6.13 -4.45
CA ALA A 78 -6.12 -4.74 -4.53
C ALA A 78 -6.87 -3.95 -5.62
N VAL A 79 -7.12 -4.55 -6.79
CA VAL A 79 -7.95 -3.96 -7.85
C VAL A 79 -9.38 -3.76 -7.39
N ALA A 80 -9.97 -4.75 -6.72
CA ALA A 80 -11.33 -4.65 -6.22
C ALA A 80 -11.48 -3.54 -5.15
N VAL A 81 -10.48 -3.38 -4.28
CA VAL A 81 -10.43 -2.30 -3.28
C VAL A 81 -10.31 -0.93 -3.96
N GLU A 82 -9.44 -0.79 -4.97
CA GLU A 82 -9.32 0.45 -5.75
C GLU A 82 -10.66 0.83 -6.39
N GLN A 83 -11.35 -0.11 -7.04
CA GLN A 83 -12.67 0.11 -7.62
C GLN A 83 -13.70 0.51 -6.56
N ALA A 84 -13.70 -0.15 -5.39
CA ALA A 84 -14.62 0.19 -4.30
C ALA A 84 -14.35 1.59 -3.72
N LEU A 85 -13.08 1.99 -3.60
CA LEU A 85 -12.70 3.35 -3.23
C LEU A 85 -13.18 4.36 -4.27
N HIS A 86 -12.99 4.06 -5.56
CA HIS A 86 -13.46 4.90 -6.65
C HIS A 86 -14.98 5.08 -6.61
N GLU A 87 -15.73 3.99 -6.47
CA GLU A 87 -17.18 4.00 -6.46
C GLU A 87 -17.79 4.60 -5.19
N GLY A 88 -17.17 4.38 -4.04
CA GLY A 88 -17.69 4.84 -2.75
C GLY A 88 -17.29 6.28 -2.45
N PHE A 89 -15.98 6.54 -2.35
CA PHE A 89 -15.45 7.82 -1.91
C PHE A 89 -15.62 8.90 -2.96
N LEU A 90 -15.24 8.64 -4.21
CA LEU A 90 -15.27 9.68 -5.23
C LEU A 90 -16.71 10.14 -5.52
N ARG A 91 -17.69 9.22 -5.52
CA ARG A 91 -19.11 9.59 -5.60
C ARG A 91 -19.58 10.39 -4.37
N ARG A 92 -19.20 9.97 -3.15
CA ARG A 92 -19.64 10.66 -1.92
C ARG A 92 -19.10 12.09 -1.83
N PHE A 93 -17.93 12.33 -2.40
CA PHE A 93 -17.27 13.63 -2.39
C PHE A 93 -17.39 14.40 -3.71
N ASP A 94 -18.25 13.94 -4.63
CA ASP A 94 -18.46 14.50 -5.97
C ASP A 94 -17.14 14.85 -6.67
N THR A 95 -16.22 13.89 -6.68
CA THR A 95 -14.87 14.06 -7.20
C THR A 95 -14.49 12.90 -8.11
N HIS A 96 -13.34 12.98 -8.75
CA HIS A 96 -12.81 11.99 -9.69
C HIS A 96 -11.28 11.98 -9.59
N ILE A 97 -10.63 10.93 -10.12
CA ILE A 97 -9.17 10.90 -10.23
C ILE A 97 -8.76 11.86 -11.35
N ASP A 98 -8.33 13.04 -10.96
CA ASP A 98 -7.94 14.16 -11.82
C ASP A 98 -6.50 14.65 -11.48
N VAL A 99 -5.76 13.84 -10.74
CA VAL A 99 -4.40 14.14 -10.29
C VAL A 99 -3.41 13.17 -10.90
N GLU A 100 -2.18 13.65 -11.10
CA GLU A 100 -1.04 12.80 -11.40
C GLU A 100 -0.46 12.20 -10.10
N ALA A 101 0.30 11.12 -10.25
CA ALA A 101 1.05 10.55 -9.14
C ALA A 101 2.03 11.61 -8.60
N SER A 102 1.94 11.90 -7.31
CA SER A 102 2.90 12.75 -6.63
C SER A 102 4.32 12.15 -6.72
N PRO A 103 5.38 12.96 -6.56
CA PRO A 103 6.74 12.43 -6.55
C PRO A 103 6.95 11.29 -5.55
N THR A 104 6.30 11.34 -4.39
CA THR A 104 6.35 10.26 -3.39
C THR A 104 5.63 9.00 -3.87
N CYS A 105 4.41 9.13 -4.41
CA CYS A 105 3.66 8.01 -4.96
C CYS A 105 4.46 7.32 -6.08
N LEU A 106 4.93 8.12 -7.06
CA LEU A 106 5.71 7.61 -8.19
C LEU A 106 7.01 6.95 -7.76
N ALA A 107 7.75 7.54 -6.83
CA ALA A 107 9.00 6.96 -6.33
C ALA A 107 8.73 5.61 -5.65
N TYR A 108 7.67 5.53 -4.85
CA TYR A 108 7.34 4.28 -4.15
C TYR A 108 6.85 3.20 -5.12
N THR A 109 5.92 3.51 -6.03
CA THR A 109 5.44 2.51 -6.99
C THR A 109 6.52 2.07 -7.97
N SER A 110 7.40 2.99 -8.41
CA SER A 110 8.56 2.65 -9.24
C SER A 110 9.53 1.73 -8.50
N PHE A 111 9.79 1.96 -7.22
CA PHE A 111 10.59 1.06 -6.38
C PHE A 111 9.95 -0.34 -6.31
N LEU A 112 8.64 -0.44 -6.05
CA LEU A 112 7.96 -1.72 -5.96
C LEU A 112 8.00 -2.47 -7.29
N LEU A 113 7.61 -1.83 -8.39
CA LEU A 113 7.59 -2.42 -9.72
C LEU A 113 8.98 -2.87 -10.18
N SER A 114 10.01 -2.05 -9.98
CA SER A 114 11.39 -2.41 -10.34
C SER A 114 11.91 -3.57 -9.49
N THR A 115 11.67 -3.55 -8.18
CA THR A 115 12.11 -4.60 -7.27
C THR A 115 11.43 -5.93 -7.59
N THR A 116 10.11 -5.94 -7.80
CA THR A 116 9.37 -7.17 -8.14
C THR A 116 9.71 -7.71 -9.53
N ALA A 117 10.16 -6.86 -10.45
CA ALA A 117 10.56 -7.27 -11.79
C ALA A 117 12.00 -7.81 -11.86
N LEU A 118 12.94 -7.16 -11.15
CA LEU A 118 14.38 -7.34 -11.37
C LEU A 118 15.06 -8.18 -10.29
N GLU A 119 14.61 -8.08 -9.04
CA GLU A 119 15.27 -8.73 -7.90
C GLU A 119 14.80 -10.18 -7.69
N GLU A 120 15.46 -10.88 -6.78
CA GLU A 120 15.04 -12.21 -6.33
C GLU A 120 13.62 -12.18 -5.73
N PHE A 121 12.88 -13.29 -5.88
CA PHE A 121 11.50 -13.38 -5.41
C PHE A 121 11.34 -12.98 -3.94
N ALA A 122 12.23 -13.46 -3.06
CA ALA A 122 12.22 -13.13 -1.65
C ALA A 122 12.38 -11.62 -1.38
N VAL A 123 13.20 -10.91 -2.17
CA VAL A 123 13.39 -9.46 -2.08
C VAL A 123 12.12 -8.73 -2.55
N GLY A 124 11.51 -9.18 -3.65
CA GLY A 124 10.23 -8.68 -4.12
C GLY A 124 9.11 -8.82 -3.07
N VAL A 125 8.99 -9.99 -2.44
CA VAL A 125 8.02 -10.21 -1.35
C VAL A 125 8.33 -9.33 -0.14
N ALA A 126 9.60 -9.19 0.23
CA ALA A 126 10.01 -8.31 1.34
C ALA A 126 9.68 -6.84 1.07
N ALA A 127 9.78 -6.37 -0.18
CA ALA A 127 9.40 -5.01 -0.57
C ALA A 127 7.89 -4.76 -0.49
N LEU A 128 7.06 -5.78 -0.79
CA LEU A 128 5.60 -5.69 -0.75
C LEU A 128 5.01 -5.80 0.67
N LEU A 129 5.68 -6.56 1.55
CA LEU A 129 5.18 -6.90 2.89
C LEU A 129 4.79 -5.68 3.77
N PRO A 130 5.55 -4.58 3.83
CA PRO A 130 5.24 -3.43 4.67
C PRO A 130 3.87 -2.81 4.38
N CYS A 131 3.39 -2.82 3.14
CA CYS A 131 2.08 -2.27 2.80
C CYS A 131 0.96 -2.99 3.57
N PHE A 132 1.01 -4.32 3.67
CA PHE A 132 0.02 -5.09 4.43
C PHE A 132 0.20 -4.90 5.94
N TRP A 133 1.44 -5.00 6.40
CA TRP A 133 1.70 -5.08 7.83
C TRP A 133 1.52 -3.72 8.51
N ILE A 134 2.08 -2.65 7.95
CA ILE A 134 1.95 -1.31 8.53
C ILE A 134 0.50 -0.86 8.56
N TYR A 135 -0.27 -1.04 7.47
CA TYR A 135 -1.68 -0.67 7.47
C TYR A 135 -2.50 -1.46 8.50
N ARG A 136 -2.21 -2.77 8.68
CA ARG A 136 -2.85 -3.56 9.73
C ARG A 136 -2.56 -3.01 11.13
N GLU A 137 -1.30 -2.69 11.43
CA GLU A 137 -0.90 -2.22 12.77
C GLU A 137 -1.39 -0.80 13.04
N VAL A 138 -1.32 0.10 12.05
CA VAL A 138 -1.92 1.44 12.13
C VAL A 138 -3.44 1.32 12.33
N GLY A 139 -4.12 0.47 11.57
CA GLY A 139 -5.57 0.26 11.70
C GLY A 139 -6.00 -0.35 13.04
N LEU A 140 -5.12 -1.09 13.73
CA LEU A 140 -5.37 -1.58 15.09
C LEU A 140 -5.10 -0.52 16.17
N HIS A 141 -4.33 0.52 15.83
CA HIS A 141 -4.00 1.62 16.74
C HIS A 141 -5.07 2.71 16.79
N ILE A 142 -5.73 2.97 15.64
CA ILE A 142 -6.70 4.05 15.44
C ILE A 142 -8.11 3.67 15.89
#